data_AF-V2XE46-F1
#
_entry.id   AF-V2XE46-F1
#
_cell.length_a   1.000
_cell.length_b   1.000
_cell.length_c   1.000
_cell.angle_alpha   90.00
_cell.angle_beta   90.00
_cell.angle_gamma   90.00
#
_symmetry.space_group_name_H-M   'P 1'
#
loop_
_entity.id
_entity.type
_entity.pdbx_description
1 polymer ?
#
loop_
_entity_poly.entity_id
_entity_poly.type
_entity_poly.pdbx_seq_one_letter_code
_entity_poly.pdbx_strand_id
1 'polypeptide(L)'
;MLGLRAWRSTLQVVTKTPLAAANYSQNAPLRNVFSQTTTSTPRVDSQPRNPRRMSVFGQTRNSTASDLLDDLEGPPLSPSVPSPPSSSAPSMGLAYERPRYRLHCSSQRTSTIVTFTKPNGDTIAWNSGGSVGYKKHNRESFEAGYQCAVRTFKTIEEVAKKEGPFYIELYLKGFGMGRDAMEKALQLSEGEYVRPLIITITDRTPIKIGGTRSQKPKYR
;
A
#
# COMPACT_ATOMS: atom_id res chain seq x y z
N MET A 1 -24.03 -27.66 -55.49
CA MET A 1 -24.08 -29.13 -55.24
C MET A 1 -22.73 -29.53 -54.67
N LEU A 2 -22.65 -29.88 -53.37
CA LEU A 2 -22.30 -31.22 -52.86
C LEU A 2 -21.00 -31.79 -53.49
N GLY A 3 -19.91 -32.14 -52.80
CA GLY A 3 -19.61 -32.41 -51.40
C GLY A 3 -18.34 -33.31 -51.32
N LEU A 4 -17.89 -33.59 -50.08
CA LEU A 4 -16.89 -34.60 -49.63
C LEU A 4 -15.39 -34.28 -49.84
N ARG A 5 -14.62 -33.98 -48.78
CA ARG A 5 -14.01 -34.89 -47.76
C ARG A 5 -13.07 -35.97 -48.33
N ALA A 6 -11.77 -35.82 -48.08
CA ALA A 6 -10.88 -36.95 -47.83
C ALA A 6 -9.68 -36.53 -46.96
N TRP A 7 -9.52 -37.26 -45.87
CA TRP A 7 -8.52 -37.14 -44.82
C TRP A 7 -7.64 -38.40 -44.92
N ARG A 8 -6.32 -38.26 -44.96
CA ARG A 8 -5.33 -39.35 -44.82
C ARG A 8 -4.15 -38.75 -44.05
N SER A 9 -3.94 -39.01 -42.76
CA SER A 9 -3.56 -40.28 -42.09
C SER A 9 -2.25 -40.85 -42.61
N THR A 10 -1.16 -40.52 -41.91
CA THR A 10 0.06 -41.34 -41.88
C THR A 10 0.46 -41.53 -40.42
N LEU A 11 0.15 -42.71 -39.91
CA LEU A 11 0.69 -43.28 -38.68
C LEU A 11 2.15 -43.67 -38.91
N GLN A 12 3.04 -43.35 -37.97
CA GLN A 12 4.14 -44.26 -37.64
C GLN A 12 4.25 -44.44 -36.13
N VAL A 13 4.34 -45.72 -35.79
CA VAL A 13 4.45 -46.34 -34.47
C VAL A 13 5.93 -46.40 -34.11
N VAL A 14 6.31 -45.93 -32.92
CA VAL A 14 7.57 -46.32 -32.27
C VAL A 14 7.29 -46.63 -30.80
N THR A 15 7.99 -47.67 -30.35
CA THR A 15 7.74 -48.63 -29.28
C THR A 15 7.88 -48.12 -27.85
N LYS A 16 7.08 -48.74 -26.97
CA LYS A 16 7.19 -48.78 -25.50
C LYS A 16 8.53 -49.33 -25.00
N THR A 17 9.04 -48.76 -23.91
CA THR A 17 9.77 -49.47 -22.83
C THR A 17 9.46 -48.83 -21.46
N PRO A 18 9.63 -49.55 -20.33
CA PRO A 18 8.72 -49.46 -19.19
C PRO A 18 9.30 -48.84 -17.90
N LEU A 19 8.37 -48.39 -17.04
CA LEU A 19 8.31 -48.45 -15.57
C LEU A 19 9.61 -48.35 -14.75
N ALA A 20 9.75 -47.23 -14.04
CA ALA A 20 10.40 -47.18 -12.73
C ALA A 20 9.42 -46.57 -11.72
N ALA A 21 8.94 -47.44 -10.82
CA ALA A 21 8.13 -47.07 -9.67
C ALA A 21 9.04 -46.60 -8.53
N ALA A 22 8.78 -45.42 -7.98
CA ALA A 22 9.41 -44.94 -6.75
C ALA A 22 8.31 -44.61 -5.73
N ASN A 23 8.05 -45.62 -4.90
CA ASN A 23 7.63 -45.60 -3.50
C ASN A 23 6.91 -44.35 -2.97
N TYR A 24 5.59 -44.47 -2.96
CA TYR A 24 4.66 -43.78 -2.08
C TYR A 24 4.82 -44.37 -0.67
N SER A 25 5.50 -43.67 0.24
CA SER A 25 5.53 -44.06 1.65
C SER A 25 4.26 -43.56 2.34
N GLN A 26 3.59 -44.50 3.02
CA GLN A 26 2.32 -44.33 3.69
C GLN A 26 2.48 -43.62 5.04
N ASN A 27 1.52 -42.72 5.30
CA ASN A 27 0.81 -42.49 6.57
C ASN A 27 1.51 -42.88 7.89
N ALA A 28 1.77 -41.86 8.72
CA ALA A 28 1.83 -41.99 10.18
C ALA A 28 0.74 -41.11 10.83
N PRO A 29 -0.03 -41.61 11.81
CA PRO A 29 -1.17 -40.89 12.36
C PRO A 29 -0.84 -39.93 13.50
N LEU A 30 -1.59 -38.83 13.48
CA LEU A 30 -2.10 -37.97 14.57
C LEU A 30 -1.62 -38.27 16.00
N ARG A 31 -0.93 -37.29 16.60
CA ARG A 31 -0.95 -37.06 18.05
C ARG A 31 -1.44 -35.64 18.35
N ASN A 32 -2.66 -35.58 18.86
CA ASN A 32 -3.20 -34.43 19.59
C ASN A 32 -2.40 -34.27 20.89
N VAL A 33 -1.76 -33.12 21.07
CA VAL A 33 -1.35 -32.65 22.40
C VAL A 33 -1.96 -31.27 22.61
N PHE A 34 -3.09 -31.32 23.29
CA PHE A 34 -3.80 -30.21 23.87
C PHE A 34 -2.96 -29.67 25.03
N SER A 35 -2.57 -28.39 24.98
CA SER A 35 -2.24 -27.64 26.21
C SER A 35 -2.61 -26.18 26.01
N GLN A 36 -3.62 -25.78 26.77
CA GLN A 36 -4.12 -24.41 26.86
C GLN A 36 -3.12 -23.59 27.67
N THR A 37 -2.68 -22.45 27.15
CA THR A 37 -2.14 -21.36 27.96
C THR A 37 -2.89 -20.09 27.61
N THR A 38 -3.84 -19.75 28.48
CA THR A 38 -4.59 -18.49 28.45
C THR A 38 -3.73 -17.41 29.09
N THR A 39 -3.14 -16.53 28.28
CA THR A 39 -2.56 -15.28 28.77
C THR A 39 -3.68 -14.32 29.13
N SER A 40 -3.81 -14.04 30.43
CA SER A 40 -4.73 -13.08 31.01
C SER A 40 -4.33 -11.64 30.64
N THR A 41 -5.31 -10.85 30.19
CA THR A 41 -5.22 -9.39 30.15
C THR A 41 -5.87 -8.83 31.41
N PRO A 42 -5.23 -7.90 32.15
CA PRO A 42 -5.89 -7.24 33.27
C PRO A 42 -6.88 -6.19 32.76
N ARG A 43 -8.07 -6.27 33.34
CA ARG A 43 -9.25 -5.41 33.18
C ARG A 43 -8.96 -4.02 33.74
N VAL A 44 -9.37 -2.99 33.00
CA VAL A 44 -9.42 -1.59 33.44
C VAL A 44 -10.35 -1.48 34.64
N ASP A 45 -9.80 -1.09 35.79
CA ASP A 45 -10.55 -0.85 37.01
C ASP A 45 -11.09 0.58 37.03
N SER A 46 -12.39 0.69 37.21
CA SER A 46 -13.15 1.93 37.31
C SER A 46 -13.25 2.34 38.78
N GLN A 47 -12.70 3.50 39.16
CA GLN A 47 -12.94 4.11 40.48
C GLN A 47 -13.90 5.31 40.36
N PRO A 48 -14.95 5.39 41.19
CA PRO A 48 -15.91 6.49 41.19
C PRO A 48 -15.50 7.67 42.11
N ARG A 49 -16.12 8.82 41.83
CA ARG A 49 -16.09 10.09 42.58
C ARG A 49 -16.46 9.93 44.06
N ASN A 50 -15.86 10.78 44.92
CA ASN A 50 -16.58 11.46 46.02
C ASN A 50 -15.82 12.68 46.60
N PRO A 51 -16.39 13.54 47.48
CA PRO A 51 -16.46 14.99 47.25
C PRO A 51 -15.91 15.87 48.41
N ARG A 52 -15.96 17.19 48.15
CA ARG A 52 -15.84 18.38 49.03
C ARG A 52 -15.83 18.21 50.58
N ARG A 53 -14.92 18.96 51.24
CA ARG A 53 -15.06 19.70 52.54
C ARG A 53 -13.67 20.29 52.90
N MET A 54 -13.41 21.45 53.51
CA MET A 54 -14.13 22.54 54.19
C MET A 54 -13.28 23.82 54.07
N SER A 55 -13.92 24.99 54.21
CA SER A 55 -13.33 26.29 54.53
C SER A 55 -13.27 26.54 56.04
N VAL A 56 -12.23 27.19 56.56
CA VAL A 56 -12.20 27.94 57.84
C VAL A 56 -11.18 29.09 57.65
N PHE A 57 -11.59 30.35 57.45
CA PHE A 57 -11.93 31.42 58.42
C PHE A 57 -10.75 31.94 59.28
N GLY A 58 -10.35 33.21 59.07
CA GLY A 58 -10.20 34.18 60.17
C GLY A 58 -8.82 34.79 60.52
N GLN A 59 -8.71 36.10 60.24
CA GLN A 59 -8.15 37.19 61.09
C GLN A 59 -6.65 37.59 61.06
N THR A 60 -6.39 38.65 60.28
CA THR A 60 -5.77 39.96 60.63
C THR A 60 -5.00 40.16 61.93
N ARG A 61 -3.82 40.82 61.86
CA ARG A 61 -3.40 41.95 62.73
C ARG A 61 -2.42 42.91 62.01
N ASN A 62 -2.56 44.19 62.36
CA ASN A 62 -1.95 45.40 61.80
C ASN A 62 -0.55 45.70 62.35
N SER A 63 0.24 46.51 61.64
CA SER A 63 0.94 47.67 62.24
C SER A 63 1.58 48.60 61.20
N THR A 64 1.14 49.86 61.25
CA THR A 64 1.89 51.15 61.12
C THR A 64 2.65 51.51 59.84
N ALA A 65 2.24 52.67 59.30
CA ALA A 65 2.86 53.43 58.23
C ALA A 65 3.98 54.37 58.72
N SER A 66 4.99 54.58 57.87
CA SER A 66 5.77 55.82 57.66
C SER A 66 6.55 55.61 56.35
N ASP A 67 6.29 56.45 55.34
CA ASP A 67 7.19 57.48 54.78
C ASP A 67 8.41 56.89 54.04
N LEU A 68 8.90 57.31 52.87
CA LEU A 68 8.62 58.30 51.83
C LEU A 68 9.74 58.07 50.76
N LEU A 69 9.42 58.20 49.47
CA LEU A 69 10.31 58.48 48.30
C LEU A 69 11.16 57.36 47.64
N ASP A 70 11.23 57.50 46.30
CA ASP A 70 12.09 56.83 45.27
C ASP A 70 11.95 55.29 45.17
N ASP A 71 11.70 54.68 44.02
CA ASP A 71 12.45 54.80 42.76
C ASP A 71 11.58 54.50 41.52
N LEU A 72 11.93 55.17 40.43
CA LEU A 72 11.53 54.88 39.05
C LEU A 72 12.12 53.55 38.57
N GLU A 73 11.34 52.47 38.52
CA GLU A 73 11.67 51.31 37.68
C GLU A 73 10.44 50.85 36.88
N GLY A 74 10.52 51.01 35.55
CA GLY A 74 9.56 50.43 34.63
C GLY A 74 9.54 48.89 34.73
N PRO A 75 8.48 48.23 34.22
CA PRO A 75 8.40 46.77 34.26
C PRO A 75 9.64 46.16 33.58
N PRO A 76 10.24 45.09 34.14
CA PRO A 76 11.47 44.52 33.61
C PRO A 76 11.27 44.07 32.16
N LEU A 77 12.15 44.56 31.28
CA LEU A 77 12.22 44.14 29.89
C LEU A 77 12.37 42.62 29.82
N SER A 78 11.54 42.00 28.98
CA SER A 78 11.52 40.56 28.75
C SER A 78 12.93 40.07 28.33
N PRO A 79 13.41 38.91 28.82
CA PRO A 79 14.72 38.41 28.41
C PRO A 79 14.72 38.13 26.90
N SER A 80 15.59 38.83 26.19
CA SER A 80 15.86 38.62 24.77
C SER A 80 16.41 37.21 24.57
N VAL A 81 15.58 36.34 23.98
CA VAL A 81 15.98 35.01 23.51
C VAL A 81 17.10 35.21 22.47
N PRO A 82 18.27 34.57 22.61
CA PRO A 82 19.28 34.61 21.57
C PRO A 82 18.71 33.92 20.33
N SER A 83 18.51 34.68 19.26
CA SER A 83 18.20 34.15 17.94
C SER A 83 19.27 33.11 17.55
N PRO A 84 18.88 31.90 17.11
CA PRO A 84 19.83 30.89 16.70
C PRO A 84 20.73 31.45 15.59
N PRO A 85 22.03 31.11 15.57
CA PRO A 85 22.91 31.57 14.52
C PRO A 85 22.35 31.11 13.17
N SER A 86 22.18 32.05 12.25
CA SER A 86 21.92 31.77 10.84
C SER A 86 23.12 31.02 10.30
N SER A 87 23.13 29.70 10.46
CA SER A 87 23.96 28.83 9.65
C SER A 87 23.46 29.01 8.24
N SER A 88 24.21 29.79 7.46
CA SER A 88 24.15 29.79 6.02
C SER A 88 24.39 28.35 5.56
N ALA A 89 23.30 27.59 5.47
CA ALA A 89 23.31 26.31 4.80
C ALA A 89 23.91 26.54 3.41
N PRO A 90 24.86 25.70 2.98
CA PRO A 90 25.40 25.83 1.65
C PRO A 90 24.21 25.74 0.69
N SER A 91 24.00 26.78 -0.12
CA SER A 91 23.08 26.76 -1.25
C SER A 91 23.66 25.83 -2.33
N MET A 92 23.72 24.53 -2.01
CA MET A 92 23.94 23.47 -2.97
C MET A 92 22.74 23.49 -3.89
N GLY A 93 22.95 24.08 -5.06
CA GLY A 93 21.93 24.40 -6.04
C GLY A 93 21.03 23.22 -6.38
N LEU A 94 19.75 23.55 -6.57
CA LEU A 94 18.65 22.68 -6.97
C LEU A 94 18.46 21.49 -6.02
N ALA A 95 17.53 21.64 -5.06
CA ALA A 95 16.93 20.49 -4.40
C ALA A 95 16.52 19.48 -5.48
N TYR A 96 17.26 18.36 -5.58
CA TYR A 96 16.94 17.29 -6.51
C TYR A 96 15.68 16.62 -5.97
N GLU A 97 14.53 17.22 -6.28
CA GLU A 97 13.25 16.56 -6.04
C GLU A 97 13.27 15.30 -6.88
N ARG A 98 13.30 14.14 -6.20
CA ARG A 98 13.35 12.85 -6.88
C ARG A 98 12.18 12.76 -7.87
N PRO A 99 12.42 12.30 -9.10
CA PRO A 99 11.37 12.26 -10.11
C PRO A 99 10.20 11.38 -9.66
N ARG A 100 8.98 11.79 -10.02
CA ARG A 100 7.75 11.06 -9.70
C ARG A 100 7.33 10.20 -10.89
N TYR A 101 7.49 8.89 -10.73
CA TYR A 101 7.07 7.88 -11.67
C TYR A 101 5.61 7.56 -11.41
N ARG A 102 4.94 7.01 -12.42
CA ARG A 102 3.51 6.69 -12.34
C ARG A 102 3.31 5.19 -12.49
N LEU A 103 2.51 4.64 -11.60
CA LEU A 103 2.11 3.24 -11.61
C LEU A 103 0.61 3.18 -11.86
N HIS A 104 0.22 2.77 -13.05
CA HIS A 104 -1.17 2.63 -13.45
C HIS A 104 -1.63 1.19 -13.22
N CYS A 105 -2.67 1.00 -12.41
CA CYS A 105 -3.36 -0.27 -12.25
C CYS A 105 -4.78 -0.14 -12.80
N SER A 106 -5.03 -0.75 -13.96
CA SER A 106 -6.36 -0.83 -14.56
C SER A 106 -6.95 -2.21 -14.29
N SER A 107 -7.91 -2.27 -13.38
CA SER A 107 -8.64 -3.49 -13.05
C SER A 107 -10.03 -3.48 -13.68
N GLN A 108 -10.17 -4.23 -14.77
CA GLN A 108 -11.45 -4.46 -15.45
C GLN A 108 -12.06 -5.78 -14.99
N ARG A 109 -13.33 -6.02 -15.35
CA ARG A 109 -14.05 -7.25 -14.96
C ARG A 109 -13.37 -8.53 -15.45
N THR A 110 -12.66 -8.49 -16.57
CA THR A 110 -12.09 -9.68 -17.24
C THR A 110 -10.58 -9.82 -17.07
N SER A 111 -9.89 -8.74 -16.72
CA SER A 111 -8.43 -8.72 -16.66
C SER A 111 -7.90 -7.49 -15.93
N THR A 112 -6.71 -7.64 -15.40
CA THR A 112 -5.94 -6.55 -14.79
C THR A 112 -4.69 -6.27 -15.61
N ILE A 113 -4.38 -4.99 -15.78
CA ILE A 113 -3.19 -4.50 -16.47
C ILE A 113 -2.51 -3.51 -15.53
N VAL A 114 -1.21 -3.73 -15.28
CA VAL A 114 -0.37 -2.85 -14.48
C VAL A 114 0.72 -2.27 -15.39
N THR A 115 0.89 -0.96 -15.39
CA THR A 115 1.82 -0.25 -16.26
C THR A 115 2.66 0.71 -15.44
N PHE A 116 3.98 0.61 -15.57
CA PHE A 116 4.93 1.49 -14.91
C PHE A 116 5.55 2.44 -15.94
N THR A 117 5.45 3.75 -15.66
CA THR A 117 5.84 4.80 -16.61
C THR A 117 6.70 5.87 -15.95
N LYS A 118 7.61 6.45 -16.73
CA LYS A 118 8.40 7.64 -16.37
C LYS A 118 7.50 8.88 -16.22
N PRO A 119 7.97 9.95 -15.55
CA PRO A 119 7.27 11.24 -15.52
C PRO A 119 6.94 11.80 -16.91
N ASN A 120 7.81 11.54 -17.89
CA ASN A 120 7.64 11.98 -19.28
C ASN A 120 6.49 11.26 -20.02
N GLY A 121 5.95 10.17 -19.45
CA GLY A 121 4.92 9.33 -20.07
C GLY A 121 5.47 8.08 -20.76
N ASP A 122 6.79 7.93 -20.84
CA ASP A 122 7.42 6.74 -21.44
C ASP A 122 7.13 5.49 -20.61
N THR A 123 6.67 4.43 -21.27
CA THR A 123 6.38 3.15 -20.62
C THR A 123 7.66 2.35 -20.44
N ILE A 124 7.98 2.02 -19.20
CA ILE A 124 9.15 1.20 -18.86
C ILE A 124 8.80 -0.27 -19.00
N ALA A 125 7.69 -0.66 -18.37
CA ALA A 125 7.20 -2.02 -18.38
C ALA A 125 5.71 -2.05 -18.13
N TRP A 126 5.06 -3.08 -18.66
CA TRP A 126 3.67 -3.37 -18.38
C TRP A 126 3.49 -4.88 -18.25
N ASN A 127 2.61 -5.25 -17.34
CA ASN A 127 2.22 -6.63 -17.13
C ASN A 127 0.69 -6.71 -17.16
N SER A 128 0.18 -7.88 -17.51
CA SER A 128 -1.24 -8.18 -17.46
C SER A 128 -1.43 -9.62 -16.99
N GLY A 129 -2.65 -9.98 -16.59
CA GLY A 129 -2.96 -11.39 -16.26
C GLY A 129 -2.55 -12.38 -17.36
N GLY A 130 -2.60 -11.96 -18.63
CA GLY A 130 -2.10 -12.75 -19.76
C GLY A 130 -0.57 -12.87 -19.81
N SER A 131 0.17 -11.80 -19.51
CA SER A 131 1.65 -11.78 -19.50
C SER A 131 2.24 -12.71 -18.44
N VAL A 132 1.53 -12.88 -17.33
CA VAL A 132 1.91 -13.78 -16.23
C VAL A 132 1.64 -15.26 -16.56
N GLY A 133 0.85 -15.56 -17.59
CA GLY A 133 0.59 -16.93 -18.05
C GLY A 133 -0.84 -17.42 -17.83
N TYR A 134 -1.72 -16.62 -17.21
CA TYR A 134 -3.13 -16.97 -17.07
C TYR A 134 -3.85 -16.90 -18.42
N LYS A 135 -4.73 -17.87 -18.69
CA LYS A 135 -5.44 -18.01 -19.98
C LYS A 135 -6.95 -17.90 -19.78
N LYS A 136 -7.63 -17.33 -20.76
CA LYS A 136 -9.10 -17.19 -20.82
C LYS A 136 -9.66 -16.56 -19.53
N HIS A 137 -10.71 -17.15 -18.94
CA HIS A 137 -11.38 -16.65 -17.75
C HIS A 137 -10.43 -16.52 -16.55
N ASN A 138 -9.40 -17.37 -16.45
CA ASN A 138 -8.49 -17.37 -15.30
C ASN A 138 -7.63 -16.10 -15.19
N ARG A 139 -7.70 -15.19 -16.17
CA ARG A 139 -7.05 -13.85 -16.11
C ARG A 139 -7.81 -12.85 -15.25
N GLU A 140 -9.07 -13.12 -14.94
CA GLU A 140 -9.93 -12.25 -14.13
C GLU A 140 -9.76 -12.50 -12.63
N SER A 141 -9.12 -13.61 -12.27
CA SER A 141 -8.94 -14.05 -10.90
C SER A 141 -8.08 -13.08 -10.09
N PHE A 142 -8.27 -13.11 -8.77
CA PHE A 142 -7.47 -12.33 -7.82
C PHE A 142 -5.98 -12.68 -7.93
N GLU A 143 -5.66 -13.96 -8.03
CA GLU A 143 -4.29 -14.47 -8.14
C GLU A 143 -3.58 -13.93 -9.39
N ALA A 144 -4.28 -13.86 -10.53
CA ALA A 144 -3.72 -13.29 -11.75
C ALA A 144 -3.38 -11.79 -11.60
N GLY A 145 -4.23 -11.04 -10.89
CA GLY A 145 -3.95 -9.64 -10.54
C GLY A 145 -2.76 -9.50 -9.59
N TYR A 146 -2.68 -10.37 -8.58
CA TYR A 146 -1.62 -10.38 -7.58
C TYR A 146 -0.25 -10.64 -8.21
N GLN A 147 -0.12 -11.71 -8.99
CA GLN A 147 1.12 -12.05 -9.67
C GLN A 147 1.55 -10.98 -10.68
N CYS A 148 0.59 -10.29 -11.31
CA CYS A 148 0.86 -9.15 -12.18
C CYS A 148 1.46 -7.97 -11.42
N ALA A 149 0.96 -7.67 -10.21
CA ALA A 149 1.51 -6.65 -9.34
C ALA A 149 2.94 -7.02 -8.88
N VAL A 150 3.14 -8.24 -8.37
CA VAL A 150 4.44 -8.75 -7.92
C VAL A 150 5.49 -8.70 -9.04
N ARG A 151 5.15 -9.13 -10.26
CA ARG A 151 6.06 -9.05 -11.41
C ARG A 151 6.45 -7.60 -11.74
N THR A 152 5.53 -6.66 -11.55
CA THR A 152 5.79 -5.24 -11.77
C THR A 152 6.66 -4.64 -10.66
N PHE A 153 6.48 -5.04 -9.40
CA PHE A 153 7.34 -4.63 -8.29
C PHE A 153 8.79 -5.04 -8.50
N LYS A 154 9.02 -6.27 -8.99
CA LYS A 154 10.37 -6.74 -9.37
C LYS A 154 11.00 -5.84 -10.44
N THR A 155 10.25 -5.44 -11.45
CA THR A 155 10.75 -4.50 -12.47
C THR A 155 11.02 -3.11 -11.88
N ILE A 156 10.21 -2.63 -10.94
CA ILE A 156 10.44 -1.35 -10.24
C ILE A 156 11.75 -1.41 -9.46
N GLU A 157 12.02 -2.50 -8.74
CA GLU A 157 13.28 -2.73 -8.03
C GLU A 157 14.49 -2.70 -8.97
N GLU A 158 14.40 -3.38 -10.11
CA GLU A 158 15.47 -3.39 -11.12
C GLU A 158 15.75 -1.99 -11.68
N VAL A 159 14.69 -1.20 -11.89
CA VAL A 159 14.83 0.17 -12.43
C VAL A 159 15.37 1.10 -11.36
N ALA A 160 14.94 0.98 -10.10
CA ALA A 160 15.47 1.77 -9.00
C ALA A 160 16.97 1.53 -8.77
N LYS A 161 17.45 0.30 -9.01
CA LYS A 161 18.88 -0.02 -9.02
C LYS A 161 19.66 0.63 -10.17
N LYS A 162 19.02 0.87 -11.32
CA LYS A 162 19.66 1.41 -12.53
C LYS A 162 19.61 2.94 -12.61
N GLU A 163 18.43 3.51 -12.38
CA GLU A 163 18.17 4.95 -12.56
C GLU A 163 18.27 5.74 -11.24
N GLY A 164 18.42 5.05 -10.11
CA GLY A 164 18.46 5.65 -8.78
C GLY A 164 17.09 5.78 -8.11
N PRO A 165 17.03 6.40 -6.92
CA PRO A 165 15.79 6.47 -6.14
C PRO A 165 14.80 7.47 -6.75
N PHE A 166 13.57 7.02 -6.95
CA PHE A 166 12.44 7.83 -7.41
C PHE A 166 11.24 7.64 -6.50
N TYR A 167 10.22 8.49 -6.69
CA TYR A 167 8.93 8.33 -6.04
C TYR A 167 7.89 7.80 -7.01
N ILE A 168 6.82 7.20 -6.49
CA ILE A 168 5.75 6.59 -7.28
C ILE A 168 4.39 7.19 -6.92
N GLU A 169 3.62 7.54 -7.93
CA GLU A 169 2.19 7.85 -7.82
C GLU A 169 1.38 6.66 -8.34
N LEU A 170 0.56 6.06 -7.48
CA LEU A 170 -0.30 4.93 -7.83
C LEU A 170 -1.66 5.42 -8.31
N TYR A 171 -2.02 5.04 -9.53
CA TYR A 171 -3.30 5.32 -10.14
C TYR A 171 -4.14 4.06 -10.28
N LEU A 172 -5.26 3.99 -9.57
CA LEU A 172 -6.20 2.88 -9.65
C LEU A 172 -7.32 3.23 -10.63
N LYS A 173 -7.72 2.28 -11.49
CA LYS A 173 -8.83 2.45 -12.42
C LYS A 173 -9.69 1.20 -12.44
N GLY A 174 -10.98 1.37 -12.18
CA GLY A 174 -11.97 0.30 -12.15
C GLY A 174 -12.05 -0.41 -10.80
N PHE A 175 -13.06 -1.28 -10.68
CA PHE A 175 -13.42 -2.01 -9.46
C PHE A 175 -13.36 -3.53 -9.68
N GLY A 176 -12.41 -4.02 -10.48
CA GLY A 176 -12.17 -5.44 -10.66
C GLY A 176 -11.36 -6.05 -9.52
N MET A 177 -11.28 -7.40 -9.49
CA MET A 177 -10.57 -8.16 -8.44
C MET A 177 -9.07 -7.84 -8.37
N GLY A 178 -8.47 -7.34 -9.45
CA GLY A 178 -7.06 -6.98 -9.45
C GLY A 178 -6.73 -5.67 -8.75
N ARG A 179 -7.73 -4.82 -8.48
CA ARG A 179 -7.53 -3.65 -7.61
C ARG A 179 -7.23 -4.10 -6.19
N ASP A 180 -8.08 -4.97 -5.65
CA ASP A 180 -7.89 -5.56 -4.33
C ASP A 180 -6.59 -6.37 -4.29
N ALA A 181 -6.26 -7.09 -5.37
CA ALA A 181 -5.01 -7.83 -5.47
C ALA A 181 -3.77 -6.92 -5.44
N MET A 182 -3.83 -5.74 -6.07
CA MET A 182 -2.75 -4.74 -6.03
C MET A 182 -2.57 -4.19 -4.62
N GLU A 183 -3.65 -3.82 -3.95
CA GLU A 183 -3.60 -3.32 -2.57
C GLU A 183 -3.06 -4.38 -1.61
N LYS A 184 -3.42 -5.65 -1.82
CA LYS A 184 -2.89 -6.77 -1.04
C LYS A 184 -1.42 -7.04 -1.34
N ALA A 185 -1.00 -7.03 -2.60
CA ALA A 185 0.41 -7.19 -2.97
C ALA A 185 1.27 -6.06 -2.39
N LEU A 186 0.72 -4.84 -2.31
CA LEU A 186 1.38 -3.76 -1.58
C LEU A 186 1.47 -4.09 -0.10
N GLN A 187 0.40 -4.58 0.54
CA GLN A 187 0.35 -4.90 1.98
C GLN A 187 1.25 -6.04 2.45
N LEU A 188 1.49 -7.02 1.59
CA LEU A 188 2.33 -8.17 1.91
C LEU A 188 3.83 -7.84 1.69
N SER A 189 4.70 -8.83 1.92
CA SER A 189 6.15 -8.69 1.86
C SER A 189 6.67 -8.37 0.46
N GLU A 190 5.95 -8.74 -0.60
CA GLU A 190 6.35 -8.43 -1.98
C GLU A 190 6.30 -6.94 -2.29
N GLY A 191 5.53 -6.17 -1.52
CA GLY A 191 5.42 -4.73 -1.62
C GLY A 191 6.38 -3.96 -0.70
N GLU A 192 7.18 -4.62 0.13
CA GLU A 192 8.00 -3.97 1.18
C GLU A 192 8.95 -2.91 0.61
N TYR A 193 9.61 -3.21 -0.51
CA TYR A 193 10.49 -2.26 -1.19
C TYR A 193 9.74 -1.09 -1.84
N VAL A 194 8.58 -1.38 -2.45
CA VAL A 194 7.83 -0.40 -3.25
C VAL A 194 6.99 0.52 -2.36
N ARG A 195 6.46 0.02 -1.24
CA ARG A 195 5.65 0.76 -0.26
C ARG A 195 6.21 2.13 0.12
N PRO A 196 7.47 2.27 0.58
CA PRO A 196 8.02 3.58 0.98
C PRO A 196 8.25 4.53 -0.20
N LEU A 197 8.26 4.03 -1.43
CA LEU A 197 8.40 4.87 -2.63
C LEU A 197 7.08 5.52 -3.05
N ILE A 198 5.94 4.99 -2.61
CA ILE A 198 4.62 5.50 -2.98
C ILE A 198 4.29 6.76 -2.16
N ILE A 199 4.09 7.90 -2.84
CA ILE A 199 3.66 9.15 -2.19
C ILE A 199 2.14 9.25 -2.17
N THR A 200 1.49 8.94 -3.30
CA THR A 200 0.07 9.21 -3.50
C THR A 200 -0.61 8.02 -4.15
N ILE A 201 -1.82 7.71 -3.65
CA ILE A 201 -2.73 6.75 -4.25
C ILE A 201 -3.97 7.53 -4.70
N THR A 202 -4.27 7.48 -5.98
CA THR A 202 -5.40 8.22 -6.57
C THR A 202 -6.27 7.28 -7.40
N ASP A 203 -7.57 7.30 -7.14
CA ASP A 203 -8.55 6.63 -8.00
C ASP A 203 -8.87 7.50 -9.23
N ARG A 204 -8.66 6.95 -10.42
CA ARG A 204 -8.96 7.56 -11.73
C ARG A 204 -10.02 6.77 -12.48
N THR A 205 -10.96 6.15 -11.77
CA THR A 205 -12.09 5.46 -12.39
C THR A 205 -13.00 6.48 -13.11
N PRO A 206 -13.19 6.36 -14.44
CA PRO A 206 -13.94 7.34 -15.20
C PRO A 206 -15.45 7.24 -14.92
N ILE A 207 -16.08 8.38 -14.66
CA ILE A 207 -17.53 8.53 -14.58
C ILE A 207 -17.96 9.43 -15.74
N LYS A 208 -18.90 8.97 -16.56
CA LYS A 208 -19.42 9.78 -17.67
C LYS A 208 -20.58 10.64 -17.19
N ILE A 209 -20.54 11.93 -17.53
CA ILE A 209 -21.66 12.87 -17.38
C ILE A 209 -22.25 13.06 -18.78
N GLY A 210 -23.29 12.29 -19.11
CA GLY A 210 -23.81 12.20 -20.48
C GLY A 210 -22.92 11.37 -21.43
N GLY A 211 -22.89 11.74 -22.72
CA GLY A 211 -22.09 11.08 -23.77
C GLY A 211 -22.80 9.93 -24.49
N THR A 212 -22.03 9.03 -25.13
CA THR A 212 -22.58 7.93 -25.93
C THR A 212 -23.45 6.98 -25.09
N ARG A 213 -24.59 6.58 -25.66
CA ARG A 213 -25.53 5.62 -25.06
C ARG A 213 -24.81 4.31 -24.73
N SER A 214 -24.98 3.80 -23.49
CA SER A 214 -24.45 2.50 -23.09
C SER A 214 -25.08 1.35 -23.89
N GLN A 215 -24.39 0.21 -23.96
CA GLN A 215 -24.93 -1.00 -24.55
C GLN A 215 -26.26 -1.40 -23.88
N LYS A 216 -27.17 -1.96 -24.68
CA LYS A 216 -28.45 -2.47 -24.15
C LYS A 216 -28.16 -3.53 -23.07
N PRO A 217 -28.89 -3.51 -21.93
CA PRO A 217 -28.72 -4.54 -20.91
C PRO A 217 -29.02 -5.91 -21.53
N LYS A 218 -28.16 -6.89 -21.27
CA LYS A 218 -28.40 -8.27 -21.68
C LYS A 218 -29.34 -8.89 -20.63
N TYR A 219 -30.51 -9.38 -21.07
CA TYR A 219 -31.33 -10.23 -20.21
C TYR A 219 -30.57 -11.52 -19.93
N ARG A 220 -30.64 -11.99 -18.69
CA ARG A 220 -29.88 -13.14 -18.22
C ARG A 220 -30.80 -14.31 -17.99
#